data_AF-A0AAV8A6S2-F1
#
_entry.id   AF-A0AAV8A6S2-F1
#
_cell.length_a   1.000
_cell.length_b   1.000
_cell.length_c   1.000
_cell.angle_alpha   90.00
_cell.angle_beta   90.00
_cell.angle_gamma   90.00
#
_symmetry.space_group_name_H-M   'P 1'
#
loop_
_entity.id
_entity.type
_entity.pdbx_description
1 polymer ?
#
loop_
_entity_poly.entity_id
_entity_poly.type
_entity_poly.pdbx_seq_one_letter_code
_entity_poly.pdbx_strand_id
1 'polypeptide(L)'
;METEETKKFKKKFQEQTKNLKEQALEIMNIKLVEKFFALSEKVISIPKYNVDLGEKGYKQVREYFVNYSKDLENKKKKKRFNKNGKNKKKQNNTKIEIENNNKETKIVNENEKEKQVNLATEVEQEEKENDKVEHKNNEKEIKKVAMGLLKLENEHNLIGCNTDVLSLMTDLKKEVLVLVDYTSKAKRWMRLTVPKISDGGNFGVEVIEEVMNVLERSEDVGFEVIDSMTKYFVARGKLISKTIKHPSIEDYSRSVFELDESQKISLRTMFSDIRDNYGVMYDVIQKNIEKILKPRNENTISMF
;
A
#
# COMPACT_ATOMS: atom_id res chain seq x y z
N MET A 1 14.68 53.42 -14.96
CA MET A 1 13.50 53.62 -14.10
C MET A 1 12.84 52.27 -13.87
N GLU A 2 12.52 51.93 -12.63
CA GLU A 2 11.85 50.67 -12.30
C GLU A 2 10.41 50.70 -12.82
N THR A 3 9.99 49.66 -13.56
CA THR A 3 8.65 49.62 -14.18
C THR A 3 7.55 49.50 -13.11
N GLU A 4 6.36 50.00 -13.38
CA GLU A 4 5.19 49.85 -12.48
C GLU A 4 4.87 48.37 -12.18
N GLU A 5 5.12 47.49 -13.14
CA GLU A 5 4.97 46.05 -12.97
C GLU A 5 5.99 45.47 -11.99
N THR A 6 7.26 45.89 -12.08
CA THR A 6 8.32 45.50 -11.13
C THR A 6 7.99 45.95 -9.71
N LYS A 7 7.48 47.17 -9.53
CA LYS A 7 7.06 47.68 -8.22
C LYS A 7 5.91 46.86 -7.62
N LYS A 8 4.91 46.52 -8.44
CA LYS A 8 3.77 45.68 -8.04
C LYS A 8 4.23 44.29 -7.60
N PHE A 9 5.16 43.67 -8.33
CA PHE A 9 5.71 42.37 -7.96
C PHE A 9 6.49 42.43 -6.64
N LYS A 10 7.35 43.44 -6.46
CA LYS A 10 8.10 43.65 -5.21
C LYS A 10 7.17 43.82 -4.00
N LYS A 11 6.10 44.60 -4.15
CA LYS A 11 5.11 44.79 -3.08
C LYS A 11 4.42 43.47 -2.70
N LYS A 12 3.99 42.69 -3.71
CA LYS A 12 3.37 41.37 -3.49
C LYS A 12 4.33 40.39 -2.80
N PHE A 13 5.59 40.38 -3.23
CA PHE A 13 6.63 39.56 -2.62
C PHE A 13 6.84 39.92 -1.14
N GLN A 14 6.96 41.22 -0.83
CA GLN A 14 7.11 41.70 0.56
C GLN A 14 5.94 41.28 1.46
N GLU A 15 4.70 41.39 0.95
CA GLU A 15 3.50 40.97 1.68
C GLU A 15 3.49 39.45 1.94
N GLN A 16 3.85 38.65 0.94
CA GLN A 16 3.98 37.20 1.10
C GLN A 16 5.08 36.81 2.09
N THR A 17 6.21 37.50 2.09
CA THR A 17 7.30 37.28 3.06
C THR A 17 6.87 37.64 4.48
N LYS A 18 6.09 38.72 4.66
CA LYS A 18 5.54 39.10 5.96
C LYS A 18 4.59 38.03 6.50
N ASN A 19 3.66 37.56 5.68
CA ASN A 19 2.72 36.50 6.05
C ASN A 19 3.48 35.20 6.41
N LEU A 20 4.50 34.83 5.62
CA LEU A 20 5.34 33.67 5.90
C LEU A 20 6.08 33.80 7.24
N LYS A 21 6.58 35.00 7.57
CA LYS A 21 7.23 35.27 8.87
C LYS A 21 6.27 35.03 10.03
N GLU A 22 5.05 35.57 9.95
CA GLU A 22 4.04 35.39 11.00
C GLU A 22 3.71 33.90 11.20
N GLN A 23 3.51 33.16 10.10
CA GLN A 23 3.29 31.71 10.15
C GLN A 23 4.47 30.95 10.74
N ALA A 24 5.70 31.26 10.32
CA ALA A 24 6.90 30.60 10.82
C ALA A 24 7.08 30.84 12.32
N LEU A 25 6.87 32.06 12.80
CA LEU A 25 6.97 32.40 14.22
C LEU A 25 5.89 31.67 15.05
N GLU A 26 4.66 31.63 14.55
CA GLU A 26 3.58 30.87 15.20
C GLU A 26 3.93 29.38 15.31
N ILE A 27 4.46 28.79 14.23
CA ILE A 27 4.91 27.40 14.22
C ILE A 27 5.97 27.17 15.28
N MET A 28 7.05 27.95 15.23
CA MET A 28 8.22 27.80 16.08
C MET A 28 7.94 28.03 17.57
N ASN A 29 6.98 28.88 17.91
CA ASN A 29 6.70 29.25 19.30
C ASN A 29 5.58 28.43 19.93
N ILE A 30 4.59 27.98 19.14
CA ILE A 30 3.36 27.40 19.68
C ILE A 30 3.11 26.02 19.06
N LYS A 31 2.98 25.94 17.74
CA LYS A 31 2.43 24.74 17.08
C LYS A 31 3.30 23.50 17.24
N LEU A 32 4.63 23.63 17.30
CA LEU A 32 5.52 22.49 17.55
C LEU A 32 5.25 21.88 18.94
N VAL A 33 5.08 22.72 19.96
CA VAL A 33 4.81 22.29 21.34
C VAL A 33 3.41 21.68 21.47
N GLU A 34 2.41 22.29 20.84
CA GLU A 34 1.05 21.74 20.80
C GLU A 34 1.04 20.33 20.20
N LYS A 35 1.78 20.13 19.09
CA LYS A 35 1.92 18.81 18.46
C LYS A 35 2.67 17.81 19.32
N PHE A 36 3.73 18.25 20.01
CA PHE A 36 4.44 17.41 20.97
C PHE A 36 3.50 16.86 22.06
N PHE A 37 2.69 17.71 22.69
CA PHE A 37 1.76 17.27 23.74
C PHE A 37 0.62 16.41 23.19
N ALA A 38 -0.01 16.82 22.09
CA ALA A 38 -1.08 16.04 21.47
C ALA A 38 -0.62 14.62 21.09
N LEU A 39 0.60 14.50 20.54
CA LEU A 39 1.18 13.19 20.22
C LEU A 39 1.61 12.41 21.46
N SER A 40 2.01 13.07 22.54
CA SER A 40 2.30 12.40 23.82
C SER A 40 1.07 11.65 24.33
N GLU A 41 -0.09 12.29 24.32
CA GLU A 41 -1.36 11.66 24.70
C GLU A 41 -1.73 10.51 23.76
N LYS A 42 -1.55 10.70 22.44
CA LYS A 42 -1.80 9.65 21.44
C LYS A 42 -0.90 8.43 21.68
N VAL A 43 0.40 8.61 21.93
CA VAL A 43 1.35 7.52 22.19
C VAL A 43 1.00 6.74 23.47
N ILE A 44 0.49 7.43 24.49
CA ILE A 44 -0.01 6.79 25.72
C ILE A 44 -1.25 5.95 25.44
N SER A 45 -2.16 6.45 24.58
CA SER A 45 -3.39 5.73 24.23
C SER A 45 -3.15 4.45 23.41
N ILE A 46 -2.02 4.36 22.70
CA ILE A 46 -1.67 3.17 21.91
C ILE A 46 -1.07 2.10 22.85
N PRO A 47 -1.71 0.92 22.99
CA PRO A 47 -1.23 -0.15 23.86
C PRO A 47 0.24 -0.52 23.56
N LYS A 48 1.04 -0.71 24.61
CA LYS A 48 2.48 -1.05 24.50
C LYS A 48 2.70 -2.47 23.98
N TYR A 49 1.94 -3.42 24.51
CA TYR A 49 1.93 -4.83 24.14
C TYR A 49 0.52 -5.34 24.38
N ASN A 50 -0.06 -6.02 23.39
CA ASN A 50 -1.25 -6.82 23.64
C ASN A 50 -1.21 -8.05 22.72
N VAL A 51 -1.21 -9.23 23.33
CA VAL A 51 -0.95 -10.53 22.70
C VAL A 51 -2.03 -10.91 21.67
N ASP A 52 -3.17 -10.20 21.65
CA ASP A 52 -4.29 -10.43 20.72
C ASP A 52 -4.36 -9.46 19.53
N LEU A 53 -3.36 -8.60 19.32
CA LEU A 53 -3.46 -7.52 18.32
C LEU A 53 -3.44 -8.01 16.86
N GLY A 54 -2.80 -9.14 16.57
CA GLY A 54 -2.83 -9.77 15.24
C GLY A 54 -4.13 -10.54 14.96
N GLU A 55 -4.98 -10.75 15.98
CA GLU A 55 -6.07 -11.74 15.93
C GLU A 55 -7.15 -11.34 14.92
N LYS A 56 -7.43 -10.04 14.76
CA LYS A 56 -8.37 -9.54 13.74
C LYS A 56 -7.89 -9.82 12.32
N GLY A 57 -6.61 -9.59 12.03
CA GLY A 57 -6.03 -9.85 10.71
C GLY A 57 -6.04 -11.34 10.38
N TYR A 58 -5.68 -12.16 11.35
CA TYR A 58 -5.76 -13.62 11.26
C TYR A 58 -7.21 -14.12 11.09
N LYS A 59 -8.15 -13.54 11.83
CA LYS A 59 -9.58 -13.87 11.74
C LYS A 59 -10.15 -13.61 10.35
N GLN A 60 -9.78 -12.49 9.71
CA GLN A 60 -10.17 -12.20 8.32
C GLN A 60 -9.70 -13.28 7.34
N VAL A 61 -8.45 -13.75 7.49
CA VAL A 61 -7.90 -14.82 6.66
C VAL A 61 -8.62 -16.15 6.94
N ARG A 62 -8.89 -16.46 8.20
CA ARG A 62 -9.63 -17.67 8.59
C ARG A 62 -11.07 -17.67 8.05
N GLU A 63 -11.78 -16.56 8.18
CA GLU A 63 -13.14 -16.37 7.66
C GLU A 63 -13.19 -16.55 6.13
N TYR A 64 -12.19 -16.04 5.41
CA TYR A 64 -12.06 -16.28 3.97
C TYR A 64 -12.01 -17.77 3.64
N PHE A 65 -11.18 -18.57 4.33
CA PHE A 65 -11.09 -20.01 4.06
C PHE A 65 -12.37 -20.77 4.43
N VAL A 66 -13.06 -20.36 5.49
CA VAL A 66 -14.35 -20.94 5.88
C VAL A 66 -15.41 -20.69 4.79
N ASN A 67 -15.50 -19.46 4.29
CA ASN A 67 -16.46 -19.09 3.24
C ASN A 67 -16.10 -19.75 1.90
N TYR A 68 -14.82 -19.76 1.53
CA TYR A 68 -14.33 -20.44 0.33
C TYR A 68 -14.64 -21.95 0.35
N SER A 69 -14.48 -22.60 1.51
CA SER A 69 -14.80 -24.03 1.67
C SER A 69 -16.31 -24.29 1.52
N LYS A 70 -17.16 -23.46 2.12
CA LYS A 70 -18.62 -23.52 1.98
C LYS A 70 -19.07 -23.32 0.53
N ASP A 71 -18.46 -22.37 -0.18
CA ASP A 71 -18.75 -22.12 -1.60
C ASP A 71 -18.35 -23.30 -2.49
N LEU A 72 -17.19 -23.91 -2.23
CA LEU A 72 -16.76 -25.12 -2.92
C LEU A 72 -17.72 -26.29 -2.67
N GLU A 73 -18.18 -26.48 -1.44
CA GLU A 73 -19.19 -27.49 -1.11
C GLU A 73 -20.54 -27.21 -1.79
N ASN A 74 -20.99 -25.97 -1.80
CA ASN A 74 -22.22 -25.56 -2.48
C ASN A 74 -22.13 -25.76 -4.00
N LYS A 75 -20.98 -25.45 -4.62
CA LYS A 75 -20.70 -25.74 -6.04
C LYS A 75 -20.69 -27.25 -6.31
N LYS A 76 -20.10 -28.07 -5.42
CA LYS A 76 -20.14 -29.54 -5.51
C LYS A 76 -21.57 -30.09 -5.38
N LYS A 77 -22.38 -29.56 -4.45
CA LYS A 77 -23.80 -29.92 -4.26
C LYS A 77 -24.64 -29.55 -5.49
N LYS A 78 -24.51 -28.34 -6.04
CA LYS A 78 -25.19 -27.91 -7.28
C LYS A 78 -24.80 -28.79 -8.49
N LYS A 79 -23.51 -29.14 -8.64
CA LYS A 79 -23.06 -30.07 -9.69
C LYS A 79 -23.64 -31.47 -9.50
N ARG A 80 -23.72 -32.00 -8.27
CA ARG A 80 -24.36 -33.29 -7.96
C ARG A 80 -25.87 -33.28 -8.27
N PHE A 81 -26.57 -32.20 -7.92
CA PHE A 81 -28.00 -32.04 -8.20
C PHE A 81 -28.29 -32.02 -9.72
N ASN A 82 -27.48 -31.29 -10.50
CA ASN A 82 -27.61 -31.26 -11.96
C ASN A 82 -27.25 -32.62 -12.63
N LYS A 83 -26.30 -33.38 -12.07
CA LYS A 83 -25.98 -34.73 -12.56
C LYS A 83 -27.13 -35.72 -12.29
N ASN A 84 -27.77 -35.62 -11.13
CA ASN A 84 -28.94 -36.44 -10.78
C ASN A 84 -30.18 -36.07 -11.60
N GLY A 85 -30.38 -34.79 -11.94
CA GLY A 85 -31.43 -34.35 -12.87
C GLY A 85 -31.22 -34.85 -14.31
N LYS A 86 -29.96 -34.89 -14.79
CA LYS A 86 -29.62 -35.45 -16.10
C LYS A 86 -29.74 -36.99 -16.14
N ASN A 87 -29.40 -37.70 -15.07
CA ASN A 87 -29.60 -39.16 -15.00
C ASN A 87 -31.09 -39.55 -14.94
N LYS A 88 -31.95 -38.77 -14.27
CA LYS A 88 -33.41 -38.96 -14.34
C LYS A 88 -33.98 -38.73 -15.75
N LYS A 89 -33.49 -37.71 -16.48
CA LYS A 89 -33.87 -37.51 -17.90
C LYS A 89 -33.35 -38.62 -18.81
N LYS A 90 -32.14 -39.14 -18.59
CA LYS A 90 -31.61 -40.27 -19.35
C LYS A 90 -32.42 -41.55 -19.13
N GLN A 91 -32.75 -41.91 -17.88
CA GLN A 91 -33.57 -43.09 -17.58
C GLN A 91 -34.99 -43.01 -18.14
N ASN A 92 -35.59 -41.81 -18.21
CA ASN A 92 -36.88 -41.62 -18.87
C ASN A 92 -36.77 -41.76 -20.39
N ASN A 93 -35.70 -41.25 -21.02
CA ASN A 93 -35.48 -41.43 -22.46
C ASN A 93 -35.16 -42.88 -22.83
N THR A 94 -34.43 -43.65 -22.01
CA THR A 94 -34.16 -45.07 -22.28
C THR A 94 -35.41 -45.94 -22.10
N LYS A 95 -36.34 -45.58 -21.20
CA LYS A 95 -37.66 -46.24 -21.11
C LYS A 95 -38.52 -45.96 -22.34
N ILE A 96 -38.47 -44.74 -22.89
CA ILE A 96 -39.19 -44.36 -24.11
C ILE A 96 -38.58 -45.04 -25.37
N GLU A 97 -37.26 -45.24 -25.41
CA GLU A 97 -36.58 -45.94 -26.52
C GLU A 97 -36.81 -47.47 -26.51
N ILE A 98 -37.05 -48.09 -25.34
CA ILE A 98 -37.37 -49.53 -25.27
C ILE A 98 -38.83 -49.81 -25.71
N GLU A 99 -39.75 -48.87 -25.53
CA GLU A 99 -41.13 -49.00 -26.05
C GLU A 99 -41.23 -48.80 -27.56
N ASN A 100 -40.30 -48.07 -28.18
CA ASN A 100 -40.33 -47.75 -29.61
C ASN A 100 -39.55 -48.72 -30.52
N ASN A 101 -38.69 -49.58 -29.97
CA ASN A 101 -37.90 -50.54 -30.76
C ASN A 101 -38.62 -51.86 -31.10
N ASN A 102 -39.93 -51.98 -30.83
CA ASN A 102 -40.75 -53.09 -31.31
C ASN A 102 -41.41 -52.83 -32.68
N LYS A 103 -41.00 -51.78 -33.39
CA LYS A 103 -41.40 -51.57 -34.78
C LYS A 103 -40.20 -51.24 -35.65
N GLU A 104 -40.07 -52.09 -36.66
CA GLU A 104 -39.37 -51.89 -37.93
C GLU A 104 -37.90 -52.32 -38.05
N THR A 105 -37.83 -53.45 -38.75
CA THR A 105 -36.73 -54.25 -39.26
C THR A 105 -36.31 -53.79 -40.67
N LYS A 106 -35.02 -54.04 -40.99
CA LYS A 106 -34.39 -54.27 -42.34
C LYS A 106 -34.16 -53.01 -43.21
N ILE A 107 -33.04 -52.80 -43.95
CA ILE A 107 -32.34 -53.56 -45.03
C ILE A 107 -30.91 -52.91 -45.18
N VAL A 108 -29.73 -53.57 -45.06
CA VAL A 108 -28.87 -54.32 -46.06
C VAL A 108 -28.32 -53.38 -47.20
N ASN A 109 -27.04 -53.27 -47.63
CA ASN A 109 -25.81 -54.08 -47.57
C ASN A 109 -24.53 -53.30 -48.07
N GLU A 110 -23.34 -53.69 -47.58
CA GLU A 110 -22.04 -54.02 -48.29
C GLU A 110 -21.32 -53.02 -49.25
N ASN A 111 -19.97 -52.95 -49.45
CA ASN A 111 -18.79 -53.81 -49.20
C ASN A 111 -17.45 -53.01 -49.36
N GLU A 112 -16.38 -53.43 -48.64
CA GLU A 112 -14.94 -53.67 -49.01
C GLU A 112 -14.15 -52.68 -49.94
N LYS A 113 -12.82 -52.41 -49.89
CA LYS A 113 -11.60 -53.15 -49.47
C LYS A 113 -10.33 -52.24 -49.52
N GLU A 114 -9.41 -52.51 -48.60
CA GLU A 114 -7.91 -52.44 -48.58
C GLU A 114 -7.02 -51.64 -49.58
N LYS A 115 -5.96 -51.01 -49.01
CA LYS A 115 -4.49 -51.26 -49.18
C LYS A 115 -3.54 -50.21 -49.83
N GLN A 116 -2.42 -50.01 -49.09
CA GLN A 116 -1.05 -49.58 -49.46
C GLN A 116 -0.74 -48.08 -49.47
N VAL A 117 0.40 -47.56 -49.00
CA VAL A 117 1.61 -48.04 -48.31
C VAL A 117 2.34 -46.76 -47.86
N ASN A 118 2.80 -46.76 -46.61
CA ASN A 118 3.87 -45.99 -45.97
C ASN A 118 4.59 -44.91 -46.80
N LEU A 119 4.32 -43.64 -46.45
CA LEU A 119 5.33 -42.58 -46.39
C LEU A 119 5.05 -41.68 -45.17
N ALA A 120 4.91 -42.33 -44.00
CA ALA A 120 4.75 -41.68 -42.70
C ALA A 120 5.95 -42.06 -41.85
N THR A 121 6.94 -41.18 -41.74
CA THR A 121 7.87 -41.24 -40.60
C THR A 121 8.56 -39.96 -40.17
N GLU A 122 8.43 -38.81 -40.86
CA GLU A 122 9.11 -37.58 -40.39
C GLU A 122 8.22 -36.34 -40.27
N VAL A 123 6.95 -36.39 -40.68
CA VAL A 123 5.99 -35.25 -40.51
C VAL A 123 5.08 -35.42 -39.28
N GLU A 124 4.80 -36.66 -38.86
CA GLU A 124 3.89 -36.95 -37.74
C GLU A 124 4.48 -36.68 -36.34
N GLN A 125 5.78 -36.44 -36.22
CA GLN A 125 6.42 -36.12 -34.92
C GLN A 125 6.40 -34.61 -34.65
N GLU A 126 6.51 -33.76 -35.66
CA GLU A 126 6.45 -32.29 -35.51
C GLU A 126 5.01 -31.77 -35.31
N GLU A 127 4.01 -32.35 -35.99
CA GLU A 127 2.60 -31.95 -35.79
C GLU A 127 2.06 -32.35 -34.40
N LYS A 128 2.45 -33.53 -33.88
CA LYS A 128 2.04 -33.99 -32.54
C LYS A 128 2.75 -33.24 -31.41
N GLU A 129 3.88 -32.57 -31.67
CA GLU A 129 4.58 -31.73 -30.70
C GLU A 129 4.04 -30.29 -30.72
N ASN A 130 3.77 -29.74 -31.90
CA ASN A 130 3.14 -28.42 -32.05
C ASN A 130 1.70 -28.40 -31.51
N ASP A 131 0.88 -29.42 -31.76
CA ASP A 131 -0.47 -29.55 -31.18
C ASP A 131 -0.44 -29.66 -29.64
N LYS A 132 0.58 -30.31 -29.08
CA LYS A 132 0.75 -30.41 -27.61
C LYS A 132 1.21 -29.09 -26.99
N VAL A 133 2.02 -28.31 -27.70
CA VAL A 133 2.48 -26.98 -27.26
C VAL A 133 1.33 -25.97 -27.37
N GLU A 134 0.55 -26.02 -28.45
CA GLU A 134 -0.60 -25.14 -28.68
C GLU A 134 -1.77 -25.47 -27.71
N HIS A 135 -2.05 -26.75 -27.45
CA HIS A 135 -2.99 -27.15 -26.41
C HIS A 135 -2.52 -26.77 -24.99
N LYS A 136 -1.23 -26.86 -24.66
CA LYS A 136 -0.71 -26.43 -23.34
C LYS A 136 -0.76 -24.91 -23.16
N ASN A 137 -0.53 -24.14 -24.22
CA ASN A 137 -0.63 -22.68 -24.18
C ASN A 137 -2.08 -22.21 -24.10
N ASN A 138 -2.99 -22.83 -24.85
CA ASN A 138 -4.42 -22.60 -24.72
C ASN A 138 -4.96 -23.04 -23.36
N GLU A 139 -4.47 -24.14 -22.76
CA GLU A 139 -4.88 -24.55 -21.42
C GLU A 139 -4.38 -23.58 -20.32
N LYS A 140 -3.19 -22.99 -20.47
CA LYS A 140 -2.66 -21.94 -19.58
C LYS A 140 -3.44 -20.64 -19.71
N GLU A 141 -3.76 -20.21 -20.93
CA GLU A 141 -4.59 -19.03 -21.20
C GLU A 141 -6.03 -19.24 -20.70
N ILE A 142 -6.64 -20.39 -20.96
CA ILE A 142 -7.97 -20.77 -20.42
C ILE A 142 -7.94 -20.84 -18.89
N LYS A 143 -6.86 -21.35 -18.27
CA LYS A 143 -6.69 -21.34 -16.81
C LYS A 143 -6.53 -19.91 -16.26
N LYS A 144 -5.83 -19.02 -16.97
CA LYS A 144 -5.59 -17.62 -16.58
C LYS A 144 -6.86 -16.78 -16.73
N VAL A 145 -7.62 -16.99 -17.81
CA VAL A 145 -8.94 -16.41 -18.06
C VAL A 145 -9.97 -16.97 -17.08
N ALA A 146 -9.96 -18.27 -16.78
CA ALA A 146 -10.81 -18.88 -15.75
C ALA A 146 -10.46 -18.41 -14.33
N MET A 147 -9.17 -18.14 -14.03
CA MET A 147 -8.75 -17.50 -12.77
C MET A 147 -9.16 -16.02 -12.72
N GLY A 148 -9.18 -15.33 -13.87
CA GLY A 148 -9.71 -13.97 -14.01
C GLY A 148 -11.23 -13.89 -13.86
N LEU A 149 -11.96 -14.85 -14.42
CA LEU A 149 -13.43 -14.98 -14.29
C LEU A 149 -13.84 -15.41 -12.87
N LEU A 150 -13.10 -16.31 -12.22
CA LEU A 150 -13.26 -16.62 -10.78
C LEU A 150 -12.95 -15.43 -9.86
N LYS A 151 -12.17 -14.45 -10.32
CA LYS A 151 -11.86 -13.21 -9.60
C LYS A 151 -12.96 -12.16 -9.72
N LEU A 152 -13.76 -12.18 -10.78
CA LEU A 152 -14.83 -11.20 -11.03
C LEU A 152 -16.18 -11.61 -10.45
N GLU A 153 -16.46 -12.91 -10.27
CA GLU A 153 -17.75 -13.39 -9.69
C GLU A 153 -17.75 -13.53 -8.15
N ASN A 154 -16.64 -13.27 -7.45
CA ASN A 154 -16.53 -13.44 -5.99
C ASN A 154 -16.32 -12.11 -5.25
N GLU A 155 -17.17 -11.12 -5.46
CA GLU A 155 -17.22 -9.93 -4.59
C GLU A 155 -17.42 -10.29 -3.10
N HIS A 156 -17.97 -11.49 -2.84
CA HIS A 156 -18.20 -12.03 -1.50
C HIS A 156 -16.96 -12.59 -0.77
N ASN A 157 -15.75 -12.56 -1.36
CA ASN A 157 -14.54 -13.11 -0.74
C ASN A 157 -13.35 -12.14 -0.80
N LEU A 158 -13.55 -10.86 -0.49
CA LEU A 158 -12.44 -9.90 -0.39
C LEU A 158 -11.78 -9.97 1.00
N ILE A 159 -10.47 -10.24 1.05
CA ILE A 159 -9.71 -10.09 2.31
C ILE A 159 -9.34 -8.62 2.47
N GLY A 160 -9.98 -7.96 3.44
CA GLY A 160 -9.73 -6.55 3.74
C GLY A 160 -8.37 -6.27 4.38
N CYS A 161 -8.03 -4.98 4.46
CA CYS A 161 -6.91 -4.52 5.26
C CYS A 161 -7.18 -4.71 6.76
N ASN A 162 -6.12 -4.78 7.56
CA ASN A 162 -6.25 -4.71 9.00
C ASN A 162 -6.71 -3.29 9.39
N THR A 163 -7.92 -3.15 9.93
CA THR A 163 -8.55 -1.86 10.21
C THR A 163 -7.81 -1.06 11.28
N ASP A 164 -7.24 -1.75 12.27
CA ASP A 164 -6.52 -1.11 13.38
C ASP A 164 -5.16 -0.58 12.91
N VAL A 165 -4.47 -1.33 12.04
CA VAL A 165 -3.23 -0.85 11.41
C VAL A 165 -3.54 0.33 10.48
N LEU A 166 -4.59 0.20 9.67
CA LEU A 166 -4.99 1.24 8.73
C LEU A 166 -5.39 2.55 9.41
N SER A 167 -6.12 2.49 10.53
CA SER A 167 -6.50 3.68 11.29
C SER A 167 -5.28 4.39 11.87
N LEU A 168 -4.37 3.64 12.50
CA LEU A 168 -3.11 4.19 13.01
C LEU A 168 -2.23 4.79 11.90
N MET A 169 -2.13 4.13 10.75
CA MET A 169 -1.40 4.65 9.59
C MET A 169 -2.02 5.95 9.07
N THR A 170 -3.36 6.03 9.02
CA THR A 170 -4.07 7.21 8.54
C THR A 170 -3.83 8.40 9.46
N ASP A 171 -3.89 8.19 10.77
CA ASP A 171 -3.61 9.23 11.77
C ASP A 171 -2.15 9.68 11.67
N LEU A 172 -1.20 8.73 11.65
CA LEU A 172 0.22 9.05 11.55
C LEU A 172 0.57 9.80 10.25
N LYS A 173 -0.04 9.40 9.13
CA LYS A 173 0.16 10.07 7.84
C LYS A 173 -0.28 11.53 7.88
N LYS A 174 -1.39 11.86 8.56
CA LYS A 174 -1.81 13.26 8.75
C LYS A 174 -0.76 14.04 9.54
N GLU A 175 -0.21 13.44 10.58
CA GLU A 175 0.82 14.09 11.41
C GLU A 175 2.13 14.31 10.64
N VAL A 176 2.54 13.37 9.79
CA VAL A 176 3.69 13.54 8.88
C VAL A 176 3.47 14.70 7.90
N LEU A 177 2.27 14.82 7.32
CA LEU A 177 1.97 15.93 6.40
C LEU A 177 2.04 17.28 7.10
N VAL A 178 1.59 17.36 8.35
CA VAL A 178 1.70 18.58 9.15
C VAL A 178 3.16 18.87 9.52
N LEU A 179 3.93 17.85 9.89
CA LEU A 179 5.36 17.98 10.17
C LEU A 179 6.09 18.62 8.99
N VAL A 180 5.92 18.05 7.79
CA VAL A 180 6.55 18.55 6.55
C VAL A 180 6.11 19.98 6.22
N ASP A 181 4.84 20.32 6.40
CA ASP A 181 4.35 21.68 6.18
C ASP A 181 4.99 22.68 7.16
N TYR A 182 5.10 22.31 8.44
CA TYR A 182 5.69 23.15 9.48
C TYR A 182 7.17 23.38 9.26
N THR A 183 7.93 22.32 9.03
CA THR A 183 9.37 22.40 8.75
C THR A 183 9.65 23.17 7.47
N SER A 184 8.88 22.95 6.41
CA SER A 184 9.04 23.66 5.14
C SER A 184 8.78 25.16 5.28
N LYS A 185 7.75 25.57 6.03
CA LYS A 185 7.48 27.00 6.31
C LYS A 185 8.57 27.65 7.15
N ALA A 186 9.00 26.98 8.23
CA ALA A 186 10.07 27.47 9.09
C ALA A 186 11.40 27.61 8.33
N LYS A 187 11.84 26.55 7.62
CA LYS A 187 13.05 26.58 6.79
C LYS A 187 12.97 27.64 5.70
N ARG A 188 11.84 27.77 5.01
CA ARG A 188 11.67 28.80 3.96
C ARG A 188 11.83 30.20 4.54
N TRP A 189 11.23 30.48 5.69
CA TRP A 189 11.41 31.77 6.35
C TRP A 189 12.85 31.98 6.81
N MET A 190 13.50 30.99 7.44
CA MET A 190 14.91 31.06 7.85
C MET A 190 15.84 31.36 6.67
N ARG A 191 15.65 30.70 5.52
CA ARG A 191 16.40 30.97 4.27
C ARG A 191 16.26 32.42 3.80
N LEU A 192 15.07 33.03 3.96
CA LEU A 192 14.85 34.43 3.61
C LEU A 192 15.42 35.42 4.62
N THR A 193 15.74 34.96 5.84
CA THR A 193 16.37 35.77 6.88
C THR A 193 17.89 35.80 6.75
N VAL A 194 18.50 34.88 5.99
CA VAL A 194 19.95 34.85 5.74
C VAL A 194 20.40 36.17 5.09
N PRO A 195 21.34 36.92 5.70
CA PRO A 195 21.80 38.21 5.21
C PRO A 195 22.72 38.05 4.00
N LYS A 196 23.04 39.18 3.35
CA LYS A 196 24.03 39.22 2.25
C LYS A 196 25.37 38.62 2.70
N ILE A 197 25.96 37.78 1.86
CA ILE A 197 27.28 37.17 2.09
C ILE A 197 28.32 38.26 2.41
N SER A 198 29.12 38.03 3.46
CA SER A 198 30.26 38.87 3.85
C SER A 198 31.40 38.02 4.40
N ASP A 199 32.62 38.56 4.37
CA ASP A 199 33.82 37.84 4.80
C ASP A 199 33.91 37.65 6.32
N GLY A 200 33.11 38.37 7.11
CA GLY A 200 33.08 38.27 8.58
C GLY A 200 31.68 38.28 9.17
N GLY A 201 31.56 37.85 10.43
CA GLY A 201 30.29 37.87 11.19
C GLY A 201 29.29 36.78 10.78
N ASN A 202 29.78 35.60 10.37
CA ASN A 202 28.95 34.52 9.82
C ASN A 202 28.41 33.53 10.88
N PHE A 203 28.81 33.66 12.15
CA PHE A 203 28.38 32.75 13.21
C PHE A 203 26.85 32.59 13.32
N GLY A 204 26.08 33.69 13.25
CA GLY A 204 24.62 33.58 13.30
C GLY A 204 24.02 32.94 12.05
N VAL A 205 24.70 33.02 10.90
CA VAL A 205 24.30 32.31 9.68
C VAL A 205 24.55 30.81 9.84
N GLU A 206 25.71 30.42 10.35
CA GLU A 206 26.05 29.01 10.66
C GLU A 206 25.05 28.39 11.67
N VAL A 207 24.66 29.14 12.70
CA VAL A 207 23.62 28.69 13.65
C VAL A 207 22.28 28.45 12.95
N ILE A 208 21.87 29.32 12.02
CA ILE A 208 20.64 29.15 11.25
C ILE A 208 20.74 27.91 10.35
N GLU A 209 21.87 27.69 9.70
CA GLU A 209 22.11 26.49 8.88
C GLU A 209 21.98 25.22 9.70
N GLU A 210 22.58 25.17 10.90
CA GLU A 210 22.46 23.98 11.76
C GLU A 210 21.03 23.73 12.23
N VAL A 211 20.29 24.77 12.59
CA VAL A 211 18.85 24.64 12.93
C VAL A 211 18.04 24.14 11.73
N MET A 212 18.33 24.64 10.52
CA MET A 212 17.69 24.15 9.29
C MET A 212 18.03 22.69 9.01
N ASN A 213 19.25 22.23 9.30
CA ASN A 213 19.65 20.83 9.17
C ASN A 213 18.89 19.92 10.15
N VAL A 214 18.55 20.39 11.35
CA VAL A 214 17.66 19.65 12.27
C VAL A 214 16.26 19.53 11.67
N LEU A 215 15.70 20.64 11.16
CA LEU A 215 14.38 20.65 10.51
C LEU A 215 14.33 19.73 9.28
N GLU A 216 15.43 19.64 8.52
CA GLU A 216 15.56 18.74 7.36
C GLU A 216 15.58 17.27 7.76
N ARG A 217 16.38 16.90 8.77
CA ARG A 217 16.37 15.54 9.30
C ARG A 217 14.99 15.12 9.79
N SER A 218 14.21 16.02 10.39
CA SER A 218 12.83 15.74 10.79
C SER A 218 11.89 15.50 9.60
N GLU A 219 12.10 16.15 8.45
CA GLU A 219 11.36 15.85 7.21
C GLU A 219 11.68 14.46 6.68
N ASP A 220 12.97 14.09 6.69
CA ASP A 220 13.43 12.77 6.22
C ASP A 220 12.79 11.64 7.02
N VAL A 221 12.72 11.77 8.36
CA VAL A 221 11.99 10.83 9.22
C VAL A 221 10.52 10.72 8.80
N GLY A 222 9.88 11.83 8.44
CA GLY A 222 8.52 11.83 7.89
C GLY A 222 8.39 11.00 6.61
N PHE A 223 9.32 11.14 5.67
CA PHE A 223 9.32 10.37 4.42
C PHE A 223 9.58 8.87 4.65
N GLU A 224 10.50 8.53 5.56
CA GLU A 224 10.78 7.14 5.95
C GLU A 224 9.54 6.44 6.52
N VAL A 225 8.74 7.16 7.31
CA VAL A 225 7.45 6.65 7.83
C VAL A 225 6.50 6.28 6.69
N ILE A 226 6.37 7.12 5.65
CA ILE A 226 5.51 6.85 4.50
C ILE A 226 6.00 5.65 3.67
N ASP A 227 7.31 5.52 3.49
CA ASP A 227 7.90 4.37 2.79
C ASP A 227 7.64 3.06 3.56
N SER A 228 7.79 3.09 4.89
CA SER A 228 7.48 1.94 5.76
C SER A 228 6.02 1.48 5.64
N MET A 229 5.07 2.41 5.60
CA MET A 229 3.64 2.08 5.39
C MET A 229 3.42 1.35 4.05
N THR A 230 4.10 1.77 2.99
CA THR A 230 3.97 1.16 1.66
C THR A 230 4.52 -0.27 1.67
N LYS A 231 5.66 -0.50 2.33
CA LYS A 231 6.28 -1.83 2.48
C LYS A 231 5.36 -2.82 3.19
N TYR A 232 4.64 -2.37 4.24
CA TYR A 232 3.67 -3.21 4.95
C TYR A 232 2.58 -3.77 4.04
N PHE A 233 1.93 -2.92 3.24
CA PHE A 233 0.85 -3.38 2.35
C PHE A 233 1.34 -4.39 1.31
N VAL A 234 2.53 -4.17 0.76
CA VAL A 234 3.16 -5.11 -0.18
C VAL A 234 3.50 -6.43 0.51
N ALA A 235 4.10 -6.39 1.69
CA ALA A 235 4.46 -7.58 2.46
C ALA A 235 3.22 -8.40 2.84
N ARG A 236 2.19 -7.73 3.36
CA ARG A 236 0.92 -8.37 3.75
C ARG A 236 0.21 -9.00 2.55
N GLY A 237 0.13 -8.28 1.44
CA GLY A 237 -0.47 -8.80 0.20
C GLY A 237 0.25 -10.05 -0.34
N LYS A 238 1.59 -10.06 -0.27
CA LYS A 238 2.41 -11.24 -0.63
C LYS A 238 2.16 -12.42 0.31
N LEU A 239 2.08 -12.19 1.62
CA LEU A 239 1.81 -13.25 2.60
C LEU A 239 0.41 -13.84 2.41
N ILE A 240 -0.62 -13.01 2.32
CA ILE A 240 -2.00 -13.46 2.08
C ILE A 240 -2.08 -14.30 0.80
N SER A 241 -1.41 -13.86 -0.27
CA SER A 241 -1.36 -14.62 -1.53
C SER A 241 -0.71 -16.00 -1.35
N LYS A 242 0.31 -16.13 -0.51
CA LYS A 242 0.93 -17.43 -0.17
C LYS A 242 -0.01 -18.29 0.67
N THR A 243 -0.69 -17.71 1.66
CA THR A 243 -1.65 -18.43 2.49
C THR A 243 -2.75 -19.05 1.63
N ILE A 244 -3.32 -18.29 0.69
CA ILE A 244 -4.35 -18.79 -0.25
C ILE A 244 -3.83 -19.92 -1.14
N LYS A 245 -2.59 -19.79 -1.64
CA LYS A 245 -1.98 -20.81 -2.52
C LYS A 245 -1.59 -22.09 -1.78
N HIS A 246 -1.24 -21.98 -0.50
CA HIS A 246 -0.70 -23.08 0.31
C HIS A 246 -1.43 -23.19 1.66
N PRO A 247 -2.72 -23.54 1.68
CA PRO A 247 -3.53 -23.57 2.89
C PRO A 247 -3.10 -24.64 3.90
N SER A 248 -2.33 -25.66 3.48
CA SER A 248 -1.79 -26.70 4.35
C SER A 248 -0.59 -26.24 5.19
N ILE A 249 -0.04 -25.05 4.92
CA ILE A 249 1.12 -24.50 5.62
C ILE A 249 0.62 -23.46 6.62
N GLU A 250 0.57 -23.85 7.89
CA GLU A 250 0.07 -23.01 8.98
C GLU A 250 0.93 -21.76 9.19
N ASP A 251 2.25 -21.86 8.98
CA ASP A 251 3.20 -20.75 9.13
C ASP A 251 2.85 -19.54 8.26
N TYR A 252 2.25 -19.72 7.08
CA TYR A 252 1.83 -18.58 6.27
C TYR A 252 0.65 -17.83 6.89
N SER A 253 -0.28 -18.54 7.54
CA SER A 253 -1.39 -17.91 8.26
C SER A 253 -0.88 -17.21 9.52
N ARG A 254 0.02 -17.85 10.27
CA ARG A 254 0.67 -17.25 11.44
C ARG A 254 1.51 -16.02 11.06
N SER A 255 2.24 -16.07 9.94
CA SER A 255 3.05 -14.93 9.47
C SER A 255 2.22 -13.67 9.21
N VAL A 256 0.96 -13.79 8.80
CA VAL A 256 0.07 -12.62 8.64
C VAL A 256 -0.25 -11.98 9.99
N PHE A 257 -0.50 -12.80 11.02
CA PHE A 257 -0.71 -12.33 12.39
C PHE A 257 0.53 -11.58 12.91
N GLU A 258 1.70 -12.20 12.80
CA GLU A 258 2.97 -11.64 13.28
C GLU A 258 3.33 -10.35 12.54
N LEU A 259 3.09 -10.29 11.22
CA LEU A 259 3.31 -9.07 10.45
C LEU A 259 2.39 -7.92 10.91
N ASP A 260 1.11 -8.20 11.13
CA ASP A 260 0.15 -7.19 11.59
C ASP A 260 0.50 -6.68 13.00
N GLU A 261 0.92 -7.55 13.90
CA GLU A 261 1.36 -7.17 15.25
C GLU A 261 2.66 -6.36 15.22
N SER A 262 3.67 -6.85 14.50
CA SER A 262 4.95 -6.15 14.29
C SER A 262 4.73 -4.75 13.72
N GLN A 263 3.81 -4.60 12.77
CA GLN A 263 3.48 -3.29 12.20
C GLN A 263 2.85 -2.35 13.22
N LYS A 264 1.97 -2.82 14.11
CA LYS A 264 1.38 -1.97 15.15
C LYS A 264 2.44 -1.47 16.14
N ILE A 265 3.37 -2.33 16.54
CA ILE A 265 4.51 -1.95 17.39
C ILE A 265 5.36 -0.89 16.67
N SER A 266 5.68 -1.13 15.39
CA SER A 266 6.44 -0.19 14.57
C SER A 266 5.73 1.18 14.46
N LEU A 267 4.42 1.20 14.22
CA LEU A 267 3.65 2.45 14.16
C LEU A 267 3.68 3.22 15.48
N ARG A 268 3.60 2.53 16.62
CA ARG A 268 3.70 3.16 17.95
C ARG A 268 5.07 3.83 18.15
N THR A 269 6.14 3.17 17.72
CA THR A 269 7.49 3.74 17.74
C THR A 269 7.55 4.97 16.85
N MET A 270 7.05 4.89 15.60
CA MET A 270 7.03 6.03 14.68
C MET A 270 6.23 7.23 15.23
N PHE A 271 5.10 7.00 15.91
CA PHE A 271 4.39 8.09 16.61
C PHE A 271 5.27 8.76 17.67
N SER A 272 6.07 7.97 18.39
CA SER A 272 7.01 8.48 19.40
C SER A 272 8.15 9.26 18.73
N ASP A 273 8.67 8.77 17.60
CA ASP A 273 9.72 9.44 16.85
C ASP A 273 9.24 10.80 16.31
N ILE A 274 8.04 10.87 15.74
CA ILE A 274 7.45 12.14 15.26
C ILE A 274 7.23 13.11 16.43
N ARG A 275 6.73 12.62 17.57
CA ARG A 275 6.61 13.42 18.79
C ARG A 275 7.97 13.99 19.21
N ASP A 276 8.98 13.14 19.30
CA ASP A 276 10.30 13.55 19.78
C ASP A 276 10.96 14.54 18.82
N ASN A 277 10.75 14.38 17.51
CA ASN A 277 11.15 15.39 16.52
C ASN A 277 10.51 16.76 16.80
N TYR A 278 9.21 16.84 17.12
CA TYR A 278 8.59 18.11 17.52
C TYR A 278 9.27 18.74 18.74
N GLY A 279 9.61 17.93 19.75
CA GLY A 279 10.32 18.39 20.94
C GLY A 279 11.74 18.91 20.64
N VAL A 280 12.52 18.14 19.87
CA VAL A 280 13.89 18.50 19.47
C VAL A 280 13.91 19.77 18.61
N MET A 281 13.02 19.87 17.63
CA MET A 281 12.91 21.07 16.79
C MET A 281 12.56 22.29 17.62
N TYR A 282 11.59 22.18 18.54
CA TYR A 282 11.23 23.29 19.42
C TYR A 282 12.42 23.71 20.29
N ASP A 283 13.06 22.76 20.96
CA ASP A 283 14.19 23.03 21.86
C ASP A 283 15.36 23.72 21.14
N VAL A 284 15.79 23.19 19.98
CA VAL A 284 16.90 23.78 19.23
C VAL A 284 16.56 25.18 18.70
N ILE A 285 15.31 25.41 18.29
CA ILE A 285 14.87 26.72 17.79
C ILE A 285 14.84 27.74 18.92
N GLN A 286 14.23 27.40 20.06
CA GLN A 286 14.11 28.33 21.18
C GLN A 286 15.45 28.70 21.78
N LYS A 287 16.38 27.74 21.91
CA LYS A 287 17.76 28.00 22.36
C LYS A 287 18.52 28.98 21.45
N ASN A 288 18.16 29.05 20.17
CA ASN A 288 18.86 29.83 19.16
C ASN A 288 18.01 30.98 18.58
N ILE A 289 16.88 31.31 19.21
CA ILE A 289 15.88 32.23 18.63
C ILE A 289 16.43 33.62 18.34
N GLU A 290 17.34 34.13 19.17
CA GLU A 290 17.97 35.44 18.97
C GLU A 290 18.77 35.48 17.68
N LYS A 291 19.56 34.43 17.40
CA LYS A 291 20.37 34.32 16.18
C LYS A 291 19.51 34.07 14.95
N ILE A 292 18.45 33.29 15.10
CA ILE A 292 17.46 33.06 14.03
C ILE A 292 16.77 34.37 13.63
N LEU A 293 16.40 35.22 14.58
CA LEU A 293 15.75 36.51 14.32
C LEU A 293 16.73 37.58 13.82
N LYS A 294 17.96 37.57 14.34
CA LYS A 294 19.03 38.54 14.04
C LYS A 294 20.36 37.79 13.80
N PRO A 295 20.60 37.33 12.55
CA PRO A 295 21.80 36.55 12.22
C PRO A 295 23.11 37.33 12.39
N ARG A 296 23.05 38.66 12.29
CA ARG A 296 24.17 39.57 12.57
C ARG A 296 23.79 40.53 13.68
N ASN A 297 24.72 40.75 14.60
CA ASN A 297 24.60 41.82 15.59
C ASN A 297 24.80 43.15 14.86
N GLU A 298 23.98 44.17 15.13
CA GLU A 298 24.09 45.51 14.50
C GLU A 298 25.33 46.33 14.96
N ASN A 299 26.27 45.73 15.69
CA ASN A 299 27.44 46.44 16.22
C ASN A 299 28.70 46.26 15.36
N THR A 300 28.59 46.56 14.08
CA THR A 300 29.78 46.80 13.23
C THR A 300 29.50 47.91 12.24
N ILE A 301 29.03 49.06 12.74
CA ILE A 301 29.49 50.32 12.16
C ILE A 301 30.99 50.33 12.40
N SER A 302 31.72 49.87 11.38
CA SER A 302 33.13 50.15 11.18
C SER A 302 33.33 51.65 11.39
N MET A 303 33.77 52.05 12.58
CA MET A 303 34.40 53.35 12.78
C MET A 303 35.75 53.30 12.05
N PHE A 304 35.72 53.66 10.77
CA PHE A 304 36.88 54.13 10.01
C PHE A 304 36.41 55.25 9.10
#